data_AF-A0A350ES58-F1
#
_entry.id   AF-A0A350ES58-F1
#
_cell.length_a   1.000
_cell.length_b   1.000
_cell.length_c   1.000
_cell.angle_alpha   90.00
_cell.angle_beta   90.00
_cell.angle_gamma   90.00
#
_symmetry.space_group_name_H-M   'P 1'
#
loop_
_entity.id
_entity.type
_entity.pdbx_description
1 polymer ?
#
loop_
_entity_poly.entity_id
_entity_poly.type
_entity_poly.pdbx_seq_one_letter_code
_entity_poly.pdbx_strand_id
1 'polypeptide(L)'
;MRCLRRVVAGNPFYPLSAALVLLGVFLLAGDERLFASEAEQLHFNFGAVEAYGFIIVATAVFLVRRVIYYDTLMLVVLAGLPILVPFILISQGAQLGRTTMIILCGLAALLGTGQFAVLRRGIRQLPISTGLPWLLGFVLLFNLALPIALKEAHARLDAIDWAVQQDRHWHLGWTLLLPALVLGAFALPRQRHAVFGDCRAGWLTLSFVAMLLAGTGAHFASLGYVYSFPWRNEFVCPTIWLLAWLAYHRRGEWTEGFDRQLARLAIALPGVAAAMAILQAGSATLLWLNLTNLAAFGVLSVQRESRQWTLPLAAASLAGTILSLPASLLAEILGSTDRLWALTLTGSVIGLLVGCRYRTPAATVTVAFSTLAPVWQLWSDTPDGPLLLGQIGTVTWWLHSLTWPAEVPRYAGRLRDVVFGCWALHALAWWSRNGGDLTGALALSAATMALASAWFAWQRRSWPAIARPLIACAVLALPGMDEVGAMARSTPGGLWLLLIGLASFAAGTAAALWRKRTHEHGR
;
A
#
# COMPACT_ATOMS: atom_id res chain seq x y z
N MET A 1 13.32 -4.46 4.98
CA MET A 1 14.40 -3.55 4.51
C MET A 1 15.18 -4.04 3.29
N ARG A 2 15.46 -5.35 3.09
CA ARG A 2 16.22 -5.82 1.90
C ARG A 2 15.49 -5.67 0.54
N CYS A 3 14.16 -5.77 0.48
CA CYS A 3 13.37 -5.52 -0.74
C CYS A 3 13.47 -4.07 -1.22
N LEU A 4 13.15 -3.12 -0.33
CA LEU A 4 13.27 -1.68 -0.62
C LEU A 4 14.70 -1.35 -1.01
N ARG A 5 15.68 -1.94 -0.32
CA ARG A 5 17.09 -1.80 -0.67
C ARG A 5 17.43 -2.40 -2.04
N ARG A 6 16.72 -3.40 -2.58
CA ARG A 6 16.94 -3.91 -3.96
C ARG A 6 16.26 -3.05 -5.02
N VAL A 7 15.07 -2.54 -4.76
CA VAL A 7 14.37 -1.58 -5.66
C VAL A 7 15.12 -0.25 -5.70
N VAL A 8 15.60 0.23 -4.53
CA VAL A 8 16.41 1.45 -4.38
C VAL A 8 17.88 1.23 -4.80
N ALA A 9 18.48 0.05 -4.59
CA ALA A 9 19.80 -0.29 -5.16
C ALA A 9 19.74 -0.62 -6.66
N GLY A 10 18.53 -0.71 -7.23
CA GLY A 10 18.29 -0.75 -8.65
C GLY A 10 18.56 0.61 -9.31
N ASN A 11 17.68 1.03 -10.21
CA ASN A 11 17.79 2.33 -10.86
C ASN A 11 16.56 3.17 -10.49
N PRO A 12 16.62 3.95 -9.41
CA PRO A 12 15.44 4.67 -8.89
C PRO A 12 14.93 5.74 -9.87
N PHE A 13 15.74 6.12 -10.87
CA PHE A 13 15.37 7.15 -11.82
C PHE A 13 14.24 6.75 -12.77
N TYR A 14 14.08 5.47 -13.10
CA TYR A 14 12.99 5.03 -13.98
C TYR A 14 11.60 5.11 -13.34
N PRO A 15 11.33 4.58 -12.12
CA PRO A 15 10.03 4.76 -11.49
C PRO A 15 9.75 6.22 -11.13
N LEU A 16 10.79 6.98 -10.74
CA LEU A 16 10.67 8.42 -10.53
C LEU A 16 10.27 9.13 -11.83
N SER A 17 10.94 8.80 -12.94
CA SER A 17 10.61 9.32 -14.27
C SER A 17 9.15 9.04 -14.63
N ALA A 18 8.69 7.80 -14.47
CA ALA A 18 7.31 7.45 -14.81
C ALA A 18 6.29 8.26 -13.99
N ALA A 19 6.52 8.41 -12.68
CA ALA A 19 5.66 9.21 -11.81
C ALA A 19 5.64 10.70 -12.22
N LEU A 20 6.81 11.29 -12.48
CA LEU A 20 6.93 12.70 -12.86
C LEU A 20 6.36 12.99 -14.25
N VAL A 21 6.57 12.10 -15.22
CA VAL A 21 6.00 12.23 -16.57
C VAL A 21 4.48 12.15 -16.51
N LEU A 22 3.90 11.15 -15.81
CA LEU A 22 2.45 11.03 -15.70
C LEU A 22 1.83 12.23 -14.99
N LEU A 23 2.44 12.70 -13.91
CA LEU A 23 1.98 13.90 -13.20
C LEU A 23 2.12 15.16 -14.07
N GLY A 24 3.24 15.31 -14.78
CA GLY A 24 3.49 16.43 -15.68
C GLY A 24 2.47 16.50 -16.82
N VAL A 25 2.19 15.36 -17.45
CA VAL A 25 1.16 15.22 -18.50
C VAL A 25 -0.22 15.58 -17.96
N PHE A 26 -0.61 15.03 -16.81
CA PHE A 26 -1.89 15.35 -16.15
C PHE A 26 -2.04 16.85 -15.89
N LEU A 27 -1.02 17.50 -15.33
CA LEU A 27 -1.06 18.93 -15.02
C LEU A 27 -1.08 19.81 -16.28
N LEU A 28 -0.37 19.41 -17.35
CA LEU A 28 -0.39 20.13 -18.62
C LEU A 28 -1.74 20.04 -19.32
N ALA A 29 -2.38 18.87 -19.29
CA ALA A 29 -3.69 18.71 -19.89
C ALA A 29 -4.79 19.44 -19.14
N GLY A 30 -4.63 19.67 -17.83
CA GLY A 30 -5.53 20.52 -17.06
C GLY A 30 -5.30 22.03 -17.24
N ASP A 31 -4.28 22.44 -18.01
CA ASP A 31 -3.99 23.86 -18.23
C ASP A 31 -4.85 24.43 -19.37
N GLU A 32 -5.86 25.21 -18.99
CA GLU A 32 -6.78 25.89 -19.91
C GLU A 32 -6.08 26.86 -20.89
N ARG A 33 -4.83 27.27 -20.59
CA ARG A 33 -4.06 28.14 -21.49
C ARG A 33 -3.48 27.38 -22.68
N LEU A 34 -3.26 26.07 -22.54
CA LEU A 34 -2.64 25.22 -23.56
C LEU A 34 -3.66 24.55 -24.47
N PHE A 35 -4.83 24.19 -23.92
CA PHE A 35 -5.87 23.47 -24.65
C PHE A 35 -7.21 24.15 -24.46
N ALA A 36 -7.86 24.50 -25.56
CA ALA A 36 -9.13 25.21 -25.55
C ALA A 36 -10.34 24.27 -25.43
N SER A 37 -10.14 22.97 -25.67
CA SER A 37 -11.20 21.96 -25.62
C SER A 37 -10.79 20.68 -24.90
N GLU A 38 -11.75 20.01 -24.26
CA GLU A 38 -11.55 18.70 -23.62
C GLU A 38 -11.03 17.62 -24.60
N ALA A 39 -11.40 17.72 -25.88
CA ALA A 39 -10.92 16.80 -26.91
C ALA A 39 -9.42 16.97 -27.18
N GLU A 40 -8.92 18.20 -27.21
CA GLU A 40 -7.49 18.49 -27.35
C GLU A 40 -6.70 18.00 -26.13
N GLN A 41 -7.23 18.25 -24.91
CA GLN A 41 -6.64 17.76 -23.66
C GLN A 41 -6.54 16.22 -23.66
N LEU A 42 -7.60 15.53 -24.09
CA LEU A 42 -7.63 14.08 -24.17
C LEU A 42 -6.62 13.53 -25.19
N HIS A 43 -6.58 14.12 -26.40
CA HIS A 43 -5.62 13.71 -27.43
C HIS A 43 -4.18 13.92 -27.00
N PHE A 44 -3.87 15.05 -26.34
CA PHE A 44 -2.54 15.32 -25.80
C PHE A 44 -2.17 14.30 -24.72
N ASN A 45 -3.03 14.09 -23.72
CA ASN A 45 -2.80 13.12 -22.66
C ASN A 45 -2.55 11.72 -23.21
N PHE A 46 -3.44 11.27 -24.11
CA PHE A 46 -3.34 9.98 -24.75
C PHE A 46 -2.03 9.83 -25.53
N GLY A 47 -1.73 10.79 -26.40
CA GLY A 47 -0.54 10.77 -27.25
C GLY A 47 0.77 10.83 -26.43
N ALA A 48 0.82 11.66 -25.40
CA ALA A 48 2.00 11.82 -24.55
C ALA A 48 2.31 10.54 -23.75
N VAL A 49 1.28 9.91 -23.17
CA VAL A 49 1.42 8.65 -22.42
C VAL A 49 1.87 7.52 -23.35
N GLU A 50 1.29 7.40 -24.54
CA GLU A 50 1.67 6.38 -25.52
C GLU A 50 3.09 6.59 -26.05
N ALA A 51 3.46 7.83 -26.37
CA ALA A 51 4.82 8.17 -26.78
C ALA A 51 5.84 7.79 -25.70
N TYR A 52 5.56 8.07 -24.43
CA TYR A 52 6.39 7.66 -23.31
C TYR A 52 6.46 6.13 -23.17
N GLY A 53 5.35 5.42 -23.39
CA GLY A 53 5.32 3.95 -23.46
C GLY A 53 6.26 3.39 -24.51
N PHE A 54 6.27 3.95 -25.72
CA PHE A 54 7.21 3.56 -26.77
C PHE A 54 8.67 3.83 -26.39
N ILE A 55 8.97 4.96 -25.73
CA ILE A 55 10.32 5.26 -25.22
C ILE A 55 10.77 4.20 -24.20
N ILE A 56 9.89 3.80 -23.27
CA ILE A 56 10.17 2.74 -22.30
C ILE A 56 10.47 1.42 -23.02
N VAL A 57 9.61 1.00 -23.95
CA VAL A 57 9.74 -0.25 -24.70
C VAL A 57 11.03 -0.28 -25.52
N ALA A 58 11.32 0.80 -26.26
CA ALA A 58 12.53 0.92 -27.07
C ALA A 58 13.79 0.83 -26.20
N THR A 59 13.80 1.54 -25.06
CA THR A 59 14.91 1.51 -24.11
C THR A 59 15.08 0.13 -23.48
N ALA A 60 13.99 -0.57 -23.13
CA ALA A 60 14.08 -1.94 -22.62
C ALA A 60 14.73 -2.90 -23.63
N VAL A 61 14.32 -2.82 -24.90
CA VAL A 61 14.92 -3.63 -25.99
C VAL A 61 16.38 -3.24 -26.21
N PHE A 62 16.71 -1.96 -26.13
CA PHE A 62 18.10 -1.49 -26.24
C PHE A 62 18.97 -2.03 -25.11
N LEU A 63 18.51 -1.94 -23.85
CA LEU A 63 19.26 -2.40 -22.68
C LEU A 63 19.46 -3.91 -22.66
N VAL A 64 18.48 -4.71 -23.10
CA VAL A 64 18.68 -6.17 -23.16
C VAL A 64 19.73 -6.54 -24.20
N ARG A 65 19.77 -5.85 -25.35
CA ARG A 65 20.81 -6.09 -26.38
C ARG A 65 22.19 -5.72 -25.87
N ARG A 66 22.26 -4.86 -24.86
CA ARG A 66 23.47 -4.53 -24.11
C ARG A 66 23.69 -5.42 -22.90
N VAL A 67 22.93 -6.50 -22.70
CA VAL A 67 23.11 -7.46 -21.59
C VAL A 67 22.88 -6.80 -20.22
N ILE A 68 22.01 -5.79 -20.14
CA ILE A 68 21.65 -5.09 -18.89
C ILE A 68 20.28 -5.57 -18.43
N TYR A 69 20.26 -6.69 -17.72
CA TYR A 69 19.02 -7.45 -17.46
C TYR A 69 18.10 -6.83 -16.39
N TYR A 70 18.66 -6.35 -15.27
CA TYR A 70 17.85 -5.84 -14.16
C TYR A 70 17.01 -4.63 -14.56
N ASP A 71 17.66 -3.62 -15.16
CA ASP A 71 17.00 -2.39 -15.60
C ASP A 71 15.99 -2.67 -16.72
N THR A 72 16.30 -3.63 -17.59
CA THR A 72 15.35 -4.13 -18.61
C THR A 72 14.08 -4.68 -17.96
N LEU A 73 14.17 -5.56 -16.96
CA LEU A 73 12.98 -6.14 -16.31
C LEU A 73 12.11 -5.07 -15.67
N MET A 74 12.73 -4.06 -15.06
CA MET A 74 11.97 -2.95 -14.47
C MET A 74 11.27 -2.10 -15.53
N LEU A 75 11.93 -1.79 -16.65
CA LEU A 75 11.30 -1.10 -17.78
C LEU A 75 10.18 -1.93 -18.40
N VAL A 76 10.33 -3.26 -18.47
CA VAL A 76 9.27 -4.16 -18.95
C VAL A 76 8.03 -4.09 -18.06
N VAL A 77 8.20 -4.01 -16.74
CA VAL A 77 7.08 -3.77 -15.82
C VAL A 77 6.50 -2.38 -16.03
N LEU A 78 7.33 -1.33 -16.06
CA LEU A 78 6.85 0.04 -16.26
C LEU A 78 6.13 0.22 -17.61
N ALA A 79 6.51 -0.53 -18.65
CA ALA A 79 5.88 -0.46 -19.96
C ALA A 79 4.39 -0.84 -19.95
N GLY A 80 3.91 -1.57 -18.94
CA GLY A 80 2.47 -1.83 -18.85
C GLY A 80 1.66 -0.74 -18.14
N LEU A 81 2.29 0.24 -17.49
CA LEU A 81 1.57 1.40 -16.93
C LEU A 81 0.96 2.25 -18.07
N PRO A 82 1.72 2.64 -19.12
CA PRO A 82 1.18 3.32 -20.28
C PRO A 82 0.12 2.54 -21.05
N ILE A 83 0.05 1.21 -20.92
CA ILE A 83 -1.02 0.43 -21.55
C ILE A 83 -2.35 0.63 -20.79
N LEU A 84 -2.30 0.90 -19.49
CA LEU A 84 -3.49 0.99 -18.63
C LEU A 84 -4.03 2.42 -18.48
N VAL A 85 -3.15 3.43 -18.46
CA VAL A 85 -3.51 4.85 -18.33
C VAL A 85 -4.45 5.36 -19.44
N PRO A 86 -4.28 4.99 -20.73
CA PRO A 86 -5.20 5.38 -21.80
C PRO A 86 -6.65 4.98 -21.53
N PHE A 87 -6.89 3.86 -20.86
CA PHE A 87 -8.26 3.42 -20.54
C PHE A 87 -8.94 4.28 -19.46
N ILE A 88 -8.14 4.81 -18.53
CA ILE A 88 -8.61 5.81 -17.55
C ILE A 88 -9.06 7.07 -18.30
N LEU A 89 -8.27 7.52 -19.26
CA LEU A 89 -8.56 8.69 -20.09
C LEU A 89 -9.77 8.47 -21.01
N ILE A 90 -9.91 7.27 -21.59
CA ILE A 90 -11.05 6.88 -22.42
C ILE A 90 -12.36 6.93 -21.62
N SER A 91 -12.34 6.62 -20.32
CA SER A 91 -13.53 6.73 -19.46
C SER A 91 -14.03 8.17 -19.36
N GLN A 92 -13.13 9.16 -19.35
CA GLN A 92 -13.48 10.57 -19.43
C GLN A 92 -13.95 10.93 -20.85
N GLY A 93 -13.24 10.43 -21.87
CA GLY A 93 -13.59 10.60 -23.28
C GLY A 93 -14.94 9.99 -23.69
N ALA A 94 -15.54 9.13 -22.87
CA ALA A 94 -16.90 8.64 -23.07
C ALA A 94 -17.92 9.79 -23.17
N GLN A 95 -17.64 10.98 -22.63
CA GLN A 95 -18.49 12.15 -22.76
C GLN A 95 -18.38 12.84 -24.13
N LEU A 96 -17.26 12.68 -24.85
CA LEU A 96 -16.96 13.38 -26.12
C LEU A 96 -17.64 12.78 -27.36
N GLY A 97 -18.42 11.70 -27.21
CA GLY A 97 -19.15 11.06 -28.31
C GLY A 97 -18.76 9.60 -28.56
N ARG A 98 -19.65 8.84 -29.21
CA ARG A 98 -19.49 7.39 -29.42
C ARG A 98 -18.31 7.08 -30.35
N THR A 99 -18.19 7.83 -31.45
CA THR A 99 -17.16 7.61 -32.47
C THR A 99 -15.75 7.82 -31.90
N THR A 100 -15.52 8.93 -31.21
CA THR A 100 -14.23 9.25 -30.56
C THR A 100 -13.85 8.18 -29.54
N MET A 101 -14.79 7.75 -28.70
CA MET A 101 -14.57 6.67 -27.73
C MET A 101 -14.12 5.38 -28.43
N ILE A 102 -14.84 4.92 -29.47
CA ILE A 102 -14.49 3.68 -30.21
C ILE A 102 -13.11 3.79 -30.86
N ILE A 103 -12.78 4.95 -31.44
CA ILE A 103 -11.47 5.18 -32.07
C ILE A 103 -10.35 5.11 -31.03
N LEU A 104 -10.48 5.82 -29.92
CA LEU A 104 -9.47 5.82 -28.85
C LEU A 104 -9.33 4.45 -28.20
N CYS A 105 -10.44 3.74 -27.97
CA CYS A 105 -10.49 2.34 -27.56
C CYS A 105 -9.68 1.43 -28.51
N GLY A 106 -9.97 1.51 -29.81
CA GLY A 106 -9.28 0.72 -30.83
C GLY A 106 -7.79 1.05 -30.90
N LEU A 107 -7.44 2.35 -30.82
CA LEU A 107 -6.06 2.81 -30.83
C LEU A 107 -5.30 2.34 -29.59
N ALA A 108 -5.86 2.46 -28.38
CA ALA A 108 -5.25 1.96 -27.14
C ALA A 108 -4.99 0.45 -27.21
N ALA A 109 -5.97 -0.32 -27.72
CA ALA A 109 -5.81 -1.76 -27.89
C ALA A 109 -4.70 -2.09 -28.91
N LEU A 110 -4.65 -1.38 -30.04
CA LEU A 110 -3.62 -1.57 -31.06
C LEU A 110 -2.22 -1.20 -30.55
N LEU A 111 -2.07 -0.06 -29.89
CA LEU A 111 -0.80 0.41 -29.37
C LEU A 111 -0.32 -0.47 -28.21
N GLY A 112 -1.20 -0.83 -27.26
CA GLY A 112 -0.86 -1.71 -26.15
C GLY A 112 -0.45 -3.12 -26.61
N THR A 113 -1.19 -3.71 -27.57
CA THR A 113 -0.81 -5.00 -28.16
C THR A 113 0.48 -4.89 -28.99
N GLY A 114 0.66 -3.80 -29.73
CA GLY A 114 1.87 -3.50 -30.48
C GLY A 114 3.11 -3.38 -29.59
N GLN A 115 3.03 -2.60 -28.51
CA GLN A 115 4.08 -2.45 -27.50
C GLN A 115 4.45 -3.80 -26.87
N PHE A 116 3.44 -4.59 -26.47
CA PHE A 116 3.67 -5.94 -25.93
C PHE A 116 4.33 -6.87 -26.96
N ALA A 117 3.88 -6.83 -28.22
CA ALA A 117 4.46 -7.62 -29.31
C ALA A 117 5.92 -7.22 -29.59
N VAL A 118 6.24 -5.92 -29.56
CA VAL A 118 7.61 -5.42 -29.70
C VAL A 118 8.48 -5.89 -28.55
N LEU A 119 8.02 -5.79 -27.29
CA LEU A 119 8.74 -6.32 -26.14
C LEU A 119 8.99 -7.83 -26.27
N ARG A 120 7.96 -8.60 -26.66
CA ARG A 120 8.07 -10.05 -26.80
C ARG A 120 9.03 -10.47 -27.91
N ARG A 121 8.98 -9.76 -29.06
CA ARG A 121 9.88 -10.01 -30.20
C ARG A 121 11.31 -9.56 -29.91
N GLY A 122 11.47 -8.40 -29.29
CA GLY A 122 12.77 -7.79 -28.97
C GLY A 122 13.48 -8.46 -27.80
N ILE A 123 12.74 -9.06 -26.87
CA ILE A 123 13.25 -9.70 -25.65
C ILE A 123 12.74 -11.15 -25.56
N ARG A 124 13.23 -12.02 -26.45
CA ARG A 124 12.77 -13.42 -26.58
C ARG A 124 12.90 -14.24 -25.30
N GLN A 125 13.88 -13.92 -24.46
CA GLN A 125 14.18 -14.64 -23.21
C GLN A 125 13.32 -14.20 -22.01
N LEU A 126 12.35 -13.28 -22.20
CA LEU A 126 11.47 -12.82 -21.13
C LEU A 126 10.76 -14.01 -20.45
N PRO A 127 10.95 -14.22 -19.14
CA PRO A 127 10.32 -15.31 -18.40
C PRO A 127 8.88 -14.94 -18.05
N ILE A 128 8.03 -14.94 -19.08
CA ILE A 128 6.60 -14.70 -18.97
C ILE A 128 5.90 -16.06 -18.84
N SER A 129 5.03 -16.19 -17.83
CA SER A 129 4.21 -17.39 -17.70
C SER A 129 3.25 -17.52 -18.88
N THR A 130 3.01 -18.75 -19.36
CA THR A 130 2.20 -19.02 -20.56
C THR A 130 0.76 -18.51 -20.44
N GLY A 131 0.21 -18.45 -19.22
CA GLY A 131 -1.13 -17.92 -18.95
C GLY A 131 -1.21 -16.39 -18.85
N LEU A 132 -0.08 -15.68 -18.65
CA LEU A 132 -0.11 -14.24 -18.43
C LEU A 132 -0.61 -13.45 -19.66
N PRO A 133 -0.22 -13.75 -20.91
CA PRO A 133 -0.76 -13.05 -22.08
C PRO A 133 -2.27 -13.19 -22.22
N TRP A 134 -2.84 -14.36 -21.87
CA TRP A 134 -4.28 -14.58 -21.87
C TRP A 134 -4.98 -13.73 -20.83
N LEU A 135 -4.43 -13.67 -19.61
CA LEU A 135 -4.95 -12.81 -18.55
C LEU A 135 -4.87 -11.32 -18.93
N LEU A 136 -3.75 -10.88 -19.51
CA LEU A 136 -3.58 -9.51 -20.02
C LEU A 136 -4.59 -9.20 -21.14
N GLY A 137 -4.76 -10.11 -22.09
CA GLY A 137 -5.72 -9.97 -23.19
C GLY A 137 -7.16 -9.90 -22.70
N PHE A 138 -7.54 -10.75 -21.73
CA PHE A 138 -8.85 -10.71 -21.10
C PHE A 138 -9.12 -9.37 -20.43
N VAL A 139 -8.15 -8.84 -19.67
CA VAL A 139 -8.33 -7.56 -18.97
C VAL A 139 -8.29 -6.37 -19.91
N LEU A 140 -7.48 -6.43 -20.98
CA LEU A 140 -7.52 -5.42 -22.03
C LEU A 140 -8.90 -5.37 -22.68
N LEU A 141 -9.44 -6.53 -23.08
CA LEU A 141 -10.78 -6.64 -23.67
C LEU A 141 -11.86 -6.16 -22.69
N PHE A 142 -11.73 -6.51 -21.41
CA PHE A 142 -12.65 -6.07 -20.39
C PHE A 142 -12.63 -4.54 -20.22
N ASN A 143 -11.45 -3.94 -20.04
CA ASN A 143 -11.28 -2.49 -19.93
C ASN A 143 -11.73 -1.77 -21.21
N LEU A 144 -11.65 -2.41 -22.37
CA LEU A 144 -12.19 -1.88 -23.63
C LEU A 144 -13.72 -1.89 -23.64
N ALA A 145 -14.32 -3.01 -23.25
CA ALA A 145 -15.75 -3.22 -23.32
C ALA A 145 -16.53 -2.44 -22.26
N LEU A 146 -15.95 -2.27 -21.07
CA LEU A 146 -16.61 -1.66 -19.92
C LEU A 146 -17.15 -0.24 -20.18
N PRO A 147 -16.36 0.74 -20.64
CA PRO A 147 -16.87 2.10 -20.88
C PRO A 147 -17.93 2.13 -21.99
N ILE A 148 -17.79 1.28 -23.02
CA ILE A 148 -18.75 1.16 -24.12
C ILE A 148 -20.09 0.62 -23.59
N ALA A 149 -20.04 -0.47 -22.82
CA ALA A 149 -21.22 -1.11 -22.26
C ALA A 149 -21.97 -0.19 -21.29
N LEU A 150 -21.23 0.53 -20.42
CA LEU A 150 -21.83 1.48 -19.48
C LEU A 150 -22.47 2.66 -20.20
N LYS A 151 -21.82 3.22 -21.22
CA LYS A 151 -22.40 4.31 -22.01
C LYS A 151 -23.67 3.89 -22.74
N GLU A 152 -23.68 2.68 -23.33
CA GLU A 152 -24.85 2.15 -24.01
C GLU A 152 -25.99 1.85 -23.03
N ALA A 153 -25.68 1.32 -21.85
CA ALA A 153 -26.68 1.10 -20.79
C ALA A 153 -27.26 2.43 -20.31
N HIS A 154 -26.43 3.44 -20.08
CA HIS A 154 -26.86 4.78 -19.69
C HIS A 154 -27.76 5.45 -20.74
N ALA A 155 -27.52 5.21 -22.03
CA ALA A 155 -28.32 5.79 -23.10
C ALA A 155 -29.68 5.09 -23.31
N ARG A 156 -29.83 3.83 -22.87
CA ARG A 156 -31.03 3.02 -23.12
C ARG A 156 -31.99 2.94 -21.94
N LEU A 157 -31.48 3.07 -20.72
CA LEU A 157 -32.26 2.90 -19.51
C LEU A 157 -32.84 4.24 -19.08
N ASP A 158 -34.04 4.21 -18.48
CA ASP A 158 -34.57 5.37 -17.79
C ASP A 158 -33.78 5.62 -16.49
N ALA A 159 -34.04 6.75 -15.83
CA ALA A 159 -33.27 7.17 -14.66
C ALA A 159 -33.38 6.19 -13.48
N ILE A 160 -34.52 5.49 -13.34
CA ILE A 160 -34.78 4.58 -12.21
C ILE A 160 -34.08 3.24 -12.46
N ASP A 161 -34.26 2.68 -13.66
CA ASP A 161 -33.60 1.43 -14.05
C ASP A 161 -32.08 1.60 -14.10
N TRP A 162 -31.60 2.78 -14.53
CA TRP A 162 -30.19 3.13 -14.47
C TRP A 162 -29.67 3.09 -13.04
N ALA A 163 -30.36 3.70 -12.07
CA ALA A 163 -29.91 3.73 -10.67
C ALA A 163 -29.83 2.33 -10.04
N VAL A 164 -30.80 1.45 -10.33
CA VAL A 164 -30.81 0.07 -9.82
C VAL A 164 -29.72 -0.77 -10.49
N GLN A 165 -29.58 -0.69 -11.81
CA GLN A 165 -28.52 -1.40 -12.52
C GLN A 165 -27.13 -0.88 -12.14
N GLN A 166 -26.99 0.41 -11.92
CA GLN A 166 -25.77 1.08 -11.48
C GLN A 166 -25.24 0.47 -10.19
N ASP A 167 -26.06 0.38 -9.14
CA ASP A 167 -25.61 -0.18 -7.85
C ASP A 167 -25.18 -1.64 -8.00
N ARG A 168 -25.95 -2.43 -8.75
CA ARG A 168 -25.66 -3.86 -8.97
C ARG A 168 -24.39 -4.08 -9.79
N HIS A 169 -24.22 -3.43 -10.94
CA HIS A 169 -23.05 -3.62 -11.81
C HIS A 169 -21.77 -3.10 -11.15
N TRP A 170 -21.87 -1.97 -10.46
CA TRP A 170 -20.76 -1.39 -9.72
C TRP A 170 -20.30 -2.30 -8.58
N HIS A 171 -21.25 -2.81 -7.79
CA HIS A 171 -20.95 -3.77 -6.73
C HIS A 171 -20.29 -5.04 -7.30
N LEU A 172 -20.81 -5.61 -8.38
CA LEU A 172 -20.25 -6.81 -9.02
C LEU A 172 -18.84 -6.57 -9.57
N GLY A 173 -18.58 -5.41 -10.18
CA GLY A 173 -17.25 -5.06 -10.70
C GLY A 173 -16.17 -5.11 -9.61
N TRP A 174 -16.43 -4.47 -8.48
CA TRP A 174 -15.48 -4.41 -7.37
C TRP A 174 -15.38 -5.70 -6.55
N THR A 175 -16.50 -6.35 -6.27
CA THR A 175 -16.55 -7.49 -5.33
C THR A 175 -16.39 -8.86 -5.99
N LEU A 176 -16.58 -8.96 -7.31
CA LEU A 176 -16.44 -10.22 -8.04
C LEU A 176 -15.34 -10.17 -9.09
N LEU A 177 -15.34 -9.15 -9.96
CA LEU A 177 -14.43 -9.16 -11.10
C LEU A 177 -12.97 -8.92 -10.69
N LEU A 178 -12.66 -7.84 -9.97
CA LEU A 178 -11.28 -7.59 -9.53
C LEU A 178 -10.74 -8.77 -8.69
N PRO A 179 -11.51 -9.35 -7.75
CA PRO A 179 -11.15 -10.60 -7.07
C PRO A 179 -10.90 -11.77 -8.02
N ALA A 180 -11.74 -11.96 -9.04
CA ALA A 180 -11.56 -13.01 -10.04
C ALA A 180 -10.25 -12.84 -10.83
N LEU A 181 -9.82 -11.60 -11.11
CA LEU A 181 -8.53 -11.33 -11.73
C LEU A 181 -7.35 -11.73 -10.82
N VAL A 182 -7.48 -11.49 -9.50
CA VAL A 182 -6.50 -11.99 -8.51
C VAL A 182 -6.49 -13.52 -8.47
N LEU A 183 -7.66 -14.17 -8.53
CA LEU A 183 -7.76 -15.63 -8.62
C LEU A 183 -7.12 -16.17 -9.90
N GLY A 184 -7.26 -15.47 -11.02
CA GLY A 184 -6.53 -15.77 -12.26
C GLY A 184 -5.01 -15.80 -12.04
N ALA A 185 -4.49 -14.89 -11.21
CA ALA A 185 -3.08 -14.91 -10.82
C ALA A 185 -2.69 -16.07 -9.90
N PHE A 186 -3.62 -16.65 -9.13
CA PHE A 186 -3.35 -17.91 -8.43
C PHE A 186 -3.16 -19.07 -9.41
N ALA A 187 -3.94 -19.10 -10.49
CA ALA A 187 -3.89 -20.16 -11.51
C ALA A 187 -2.64 -20.12 -12.40
N LEU A 188 -1.93 -18.99 -12.48
CA LEU A 188 -0.71 -18.90 -13.28
C LEU A 188 0.37 -19.88 -12.78
N PRO A 189 1.22 -20.47 -13.66
CA PRO A 189 2.34 -21.27 -13.20
C PRO A 189 3.28 -20.49 -12.27
N ARG A 190 3.75 -21.14 -11.20
CA ARG A 190 4.72 -20.54 -10.27
C ARG A 190 6.09 -20.40 -10.93
N GLN A 191 6.71 -19.23 -10.82
CA GLN A 191 7.97 -18.89 -11.51
C GLN A 191 9.15 -18.75 -10.54
N ARG A 192 9.22 -19.62 -9.51
CA ARG A 192 10.21 -19.52 -8.42
C ARG A 192 11.67 -19.53 -8.87
N HIS A 193 11.95 -20.23 -9.96
CA HIS A 193 13.29 -20.40 -10.54
C HIS A 193 13.43 -19.67 -11.88
N ALA A 194 12.51 -18.77 -12.22
CA ALA A 194 12.63 -17.96 -13.42
C ALA A 194 13.85 -17.03 -13.30
N VAL A 195 14.72 -17.11 -14.29
CA VAL A 195 15.94 -16.31 -14.41
C VAL A 195 15.92 -15.61 -15.77
N PHE A 196 16.45 -14.39 -15.81
CA PHE A 196 16.64 -13.58 -17.00
C PHE A 196 18.04 -12.97 -16.95
N GLY A 197 18.96 -13.55 -17.74
CA GLY A 197 20.39 -13.31 -17.58
C GLY A 197 20.86 -13.72 -16.17
N ASP A 198 21.44 -12.78 -15.42
CA ASP A 198 21.88 -13.03 -14.04
C ASP A 198 20.81 -12.68 -12.99
N CYS A 199 19.62 -12.23 -13.42
CA CYS A 199 18.57 -11.73 -12.53
C CYS A 199 17.48 -12.78 -12.29
N ARG A 200 17.06 -12.97 -11.03
CA ARG A 200 15.79 -13.67 -10.76
C ARG A 200 14.61 -12.82 -11.18
N ALA A 201 13.69 -13.44 -11.91
CA ALA A 201 12.53 -12.79 -12.51
C ALA A 201 11.19 -13.38 -12.05
N GLY A 202 11.18 -14.21 -10.99
CA GLY A 202 9.95 -14.80 -10.46
C GLY A 202 8.88 -13.77 -10.05
N TRP A 203 9.31 -12.57 -9.63
CA TRP A 203 8.44 -11.46 -9.28
C TRP A 203 7.75 -10.79 -10.49
N LEU A 204 8.28 -10.97 -11.70
CA LEU A 204 7.83 -10.27 -12.91
C LEU A 204 6.34 -10.52 -13.20
N THR A 205 5.90 -11.78 -13.13
CA THR A 205 4.50 -12.15 -13.37
C THR A 205 3.58 -11.46 -12.36
N LEU A 206 3.99 -11.38 -11.09
CA LEU A 206 3.18 -10.75 -10.06
C LEU A 206 3.15 -9.23 -10.18
N SER A 207 4.23 -8.61 -10.65
CA SER A 207 4.23 -7.20 -10.98
C SER A 207 3.28 -6.85 -12.12
N PHE A 208 3.21 -7.67 -13.17
CA PHE A 208 2.21 -7.48 -14.23
C PHE A 208 0.77 -7.61 -13.71
N VAL A 209 0.49 -8.62 -12.87
CA VAL A 209 -0.82 -8.78 -12.24
C VAL A 209 -1.16 -7.59 -11.35
N ALA A 210 -0.23 -7.15 -10.50
CA ALA A 210 -0.45 -6.03 -9.60
C ALA A 210 -0.75 -4.74 -10.38
N MET A 211 0.00 -4.50 -11.45
CA MET A 211 -0.21 -3.36 -12.33
C MET A 211 -1.56 -3.43 -13.05
N LEU A 212 -1.93 -4.60 -13.57
CA LEU A 212 -3.22 -4.85 -14.20
C LEU A 212 -4.40 -4.58 -13.25
N LEU A 213 -4.28 -5.01 -11.99
CA LEU A 213 -5.28 -4.74 -10.97
C LEU A 213 -5.35 -3.26 -10.62
N ALA A 214 -4.19 -2.59 -10.49
CA ALA A 214 -4.13 -1.16 -10.24
C ALA A 214 -4.78 -0.35 -11.37
N GLY A 215 -4.47 -0.68 -12.63
CA GLY A 215 -5.06 -0.01 -13.79
C GLY A 215 -6.56 -0.25 -13.92
N THR A 216 -7.01 -1.49 -13.73
CA THR A 216 -8.45 -1.82 -13.79
C THR A 216 -9.21 -1.19 -12.61
N GLY A 217 -8.62 -1.19 -11.42
CA GLY A 217 -9.21 -0.52 -10.25
C GLY A 217 -9.28 1.01 -10.43
N ALA A 218 -8.24 1.63 -10.97
CA ALA A 218 -8.24 3.05 -11.31
C ALA A 218 -9.30 3.37 -12.39
N HIS A 219 -9.41 2.52 -13.43
CA HIS A 219 -10.45 2.63 -14.44
C HIS A 219 -11.84 2.59 -13.81
N PHE A 220 -12.13 1.57 -12.98
CA PHE A 220 -13.39 1.53 -12.23
C PHE A 220 -13.58 2.82 -11.45
N ALA A 221 -12.63 3.24 -10.62
CA ALA A 221 -12.74 4.46 -9.81
C ALA A 221 -13.06 5.70 -10.67
N SER A 222 -12.46 5.83 -11.85
CA SER A 222 -12.76 6.91 -12.80
C SER A 222 -14.17 6.84 -13.37
N LEU A 223 -14.66 5.64 -13.71
CA LEU A 223 -16.07 5.47 -14.10
C LEU A 223 -17.01 5.82 -12.94
N GLY A 224 -16.65 5.41 -11.71
CA GLY A 224 -17.39 5.78 -10.52
C GLY A 224 -17.46 7.28 -10.30
N TYR A 225 -16.36 7.98 -10.58
CA TYR A 225 -16.36 9.44 -10.55
C TYR A 225 -17.27 10.04 -11.64
N VAL A 226 -17.12 9.60 -12.90
CA VAL A 226 -17.90 10.12 -14.05
C VAL A 226 -19.40 9.91 -13.87
N TYR A 227 -19.82 8.75 -13.37
CA TYR A 227 -21.23 8.41 -13.17
C TYR A 227 -21.72 8.63 -11.73
N SER A 228 -20.92 9.29 -10.88
CA SER A 228 -21.27 9.63 -9.48
C SER A 228 -21.68 8.42 -8.63
N PHE A 229 -20.98 7.29 -8.79
CA PHE A 229 -21.23 6.09 -8.02
C PHE A 229 -20.81 6.28 -6.55
N PRO A 230 -21.63 5.87 -5.58
CA PRO A 230 -21.28 5.99 -4.17
C PRO A 230 -20.07 5.09 -3.86
N TRP A 231 -18.96 5.71 -3.46
CA TRP A 231 -17.78 4.96 -3.04
C TRP A 231 -18.04 4.30 -1.69
N ARG A 232 -17.72 3.00 -1.61
CA ARG A 232 -17.83 2.22 -0.38
C ARG A 232 -16.52 1.46 -0.15
N ASN A 233 -15.91 1.63 1.02
CA ASN A 233 -14.64 0.98 1.35
C ASN A 233 -14.72 -0.55 1.28
N GLU A 234 -15.89 -1.14 1.52
CA GLU A 234 -16.08 -2.59 1.44
C GLU A 234 -15.84 -3.15 0.02
N PHE A 235 -16.01 -2.34 -1.02
CA PHE A 235 -15.90 -2.77 -2.42
C PHE A 235 -14.48 -3.25 -2.77
N VAL A 236 -13.45 -2.57 -2.27
CA VAL A 236 -12.05 -2.93 -2.56
C VAL A 236 -11.52 -4.04 -1.64
N CYS A 237 -12.19 -4.30 -0.51
CA CYS A 237 -11.73 -5.22 0.53
C CYS A 237 -11.49 -6.65 0.02
N PRO A 238 -12.40 -7.29 -0.76
CA PRO A 238 -12.17 -8.62 -1.31
C PRO A 238 -10.91 -8.72 -2.18
N THR A 239 -10.66 -7.68 -2.99
CA THR A 239 -9.48 -7.63 -3.87
C THR A 239 -8.19 -7.53 -3.06
N ILE A 240 -8.14 -6.62 -2.09
CA ILE A 240 -6.96 -6.46 -1.21
C ILE A 240 -6.75 -7.72 -0.37
N TRP A 241 -7.83 -8.34 0.10
CA TRP A 241 -7.80 -9.59 0.86
C TRP A 241 -7.20 -10.73 0.04
N LEU A 242 -7.65 -10.93 -1.20
CA LEU A 242 -7.08 -11.95 -2.08
C LEU A 242 -5.63 -11.63 -2.46
N LEU A 243 -5.29 -10.36 -2.66
CA LEU A 243 -3.92 -9.92 -2.93
C LEU A 243 -2.99 -10.24 -1.77
N ALA A 244 -3.46 -10.03 -0.53
CA ALA A 244 -2.73 -10.39 0.67
C ALA A 244 -2.45 -11.90 0.74
N TRP A 245 -3.46 -12.72 0.45
CA TRP A 245 -3.29 -14.17 0.34
C TRP A 245 -2.35 -14.57 -0.80
N LEU A 246 -2.44 -13.93 -1.96
CA LEU A 246 -1.57 -14.18 -3.11
C LEU A 246 -0.12 -13.87 -2.76
N ALA A 247 0.12 -12.73 -2.11
CA ALA A 247 1.44 -12.32 -1.64
C ALA A 247 2.03 -13.33 -0.65
N TYR A 248 1.23 -13.81 0.31
CA TYR A 248 1.65 -14.85 1.25
C TYR A 248 1.92 -16.20 0.54
N HIS A 249 1.03 -16.62 -0.36
CA HIS A 249 1.10 -17.91 -1.06
C HIS A 249 2.28 -17.96 -2.05
N ARG A 250 2.57 -16.84 -2.71
CA ARG A 250 3.66 -16.69 -3.68
C ARG A 250 4.88 -15.97 -3.11
N ARG A 251 5.02 -15.90 -1.78
CA ARG A 251 6.16 -15.26 -1.10
C ARG A 251 7.54 -15.66 -1.66
N GLY A 252 7.71 -16.93 -2.05
CA GLY A 252 8.97 -17.44 -2.62
C GLY A 252 9.35 -16.88 -3.99
N GLU A 253 8.44 -16.18 -4.68
CA GLU A 253 8.71 -15.54 -5.99
C GLU A 253 9.26 -14.11 -5.84
N TRP A 254 9.00 -13.46 -4.70
CA TRP A 254 9.35 -12.05 -4.49
C TRP A 254 10.79 -11.83 -4.03
N THR A 255 11.35 -12.71 -3.19
CA THR A 255 12.72 -12.56 -2.68
C THR A 255 13.43 -13.88 -2.42
N GLU A 256 14.76 -13.85 -2.59
CA GLU A 256 15.66 -14.86 -2.05
C GLU A 256 15.69 -14.75 -0.54
N GLY A 257 15.37 -15.85 0.15
CA GLY A 257 15.33 -15.87 1.60
C GLY A 257 14.27 -14.92 2.14
N PHE A 258 13.01 -15.07 1.67
CA PHE A 258 11.87 -14.41 2.27
C PHE A 258 11.96 -14.59 3.79
N ASP A 259 12.33 -13.51 4.47
CA ASP A 259 12.67 -13.55 5.88
C ASP A 259 11.48 -14.16 6.63
N ARG A 260 11.74 -15.03 7.61
CA ARG A 260 10.70 -15.58 8.49
C ARG A 260 9.84 -14.46 9.06
N GLN A 261 10.42 -13.29 9.31
CA GLN A 261 9.69 -12.10 9.74
C GLN A 261 8.73 -11.56 8.68
N LEU A 262 9.16 -11.45 7.42
CA LEU A 262 8.31 -10.97 6.34
C LEU A 262 7.16 -11.95 6.04
N ALA A 263 7.41 -13.26 6.17
CA ALA A 263 6.37 -14.28 6.05
C ALA A 263 5.31 -14.17 7.15
N ARG A 264 5.72 -13.82 8.37
CA ARG A 264 4.82 -13.56 9.51
C ARG A 264 4.01 -12.28 9.32
N LEU A 265 4.59 -11.23 8.76
CA LEU A 265 3.84 -10.02 8.43
C LEU A 265 2.84 -10.28 7.30
N ALA A 266 3.26 -11.00 6.25
CA ALA A 266 2.41 -11.29 5.10
C ALA A 266 1.16 -12.11 5.46
N ILE A 267 1.25 -13.04 6.42
CA ILE A 267 0.08 -13.82 6.87
C ILE A 267 -0.92 -13.00 7.69
N ALA A 268 -0.52 -11.86 8.26
CA ALA A 268 -1.44 -10.98 8.98
C ALA A 268 -2.23 -10.05 8.04
N LEU A 269 -1.72 -9.79 6.83
CA LEU A 269 -2.32 -8.86 5.86
C LEU A 269 -3.79 -9.19 5.50
N PRO A 270 -4.21 -10.45 5.33
CA PRO A 270 -5.62 -10.76 5.06
C PRO A 270 -6.56 -10.35 6.20
N GLY A 271 -6.09 -10.42 7.45
CA GLY A 271 -6.87 -9.94 8.61
C GLY A 271 -7.04 -8.41 8.57
N VAL A 272 -5.96 -7.69 8.24
CA VAL A 272 -5.99 -6.23 8.08
C VAL A 272 -6.91 -5.82 6.92
N ALA A 273 -6.86 -6.54 5.80
CA ALA A 273 -7.72 -6.30 4.65
C ALA A 273 -9.21 -6.49 4.98
N ALA A 274 -9.55 -7.51 5.78
CA ALA A 274 -10.92 -7.72 6.24
C ALA A 274 -11.37 -6.56 7.16
N ALA A 275 -10.51 -6.12 8.08
CA ALA A 275 -10.82 -5.03 9.00
C ALA A 275 -11.16 -3.71 8.29
N MET A 276 -10.68 -3.46 7.07
CA MET A 276 -11.05 -2.27 6.31
C MET A 276 -12.56 -2.18 5.99
N ALA A 277 -13.27 -3.32 5.91
CA ALA A 277 -14.71 -3.35 5.66
C ALA A 277 -15.54 -2.99 6.91
N ILE A 278 -14.93 -2.86 8.09
CA ILE A 278 -15.63 -2.63 9.34
C ILE A 278 -16.28 -1.26 9.46
N LEU A 279 -15.76 -0.30 8.69
CA LEU A 279 -16.28 1.06 8.63
C LEU A 279 -17.68 1.13 7.99
N GLN A 280 -18.19 0.01 7.46
CA GLN A 280 -19.55 -0.08 6.92
C GLN A 280 -20.40 -1.03 7.75
N ALA A 281 -21.38 -0.46 8.45
CA ALA A 281 -22.37 -1.21 9.20
C ALA A 281 -23.17 -2.14 8.26
N GLY A 282 -23.46 -3.36 8.72
CA GLY A 282 -24.22 -4.36 7.98
C GLY A 282 -23.49 -5.04 6.81
N SER A 283 -22.20 -4.77 6.58
CA SER A 283 -21.48 -5.33 5.44
C SER A 283 -21.37 -6.86 5.48
N ALA A 284 -22.09 -7.55 4.59
CA ALA A 284 -21.93 -8.98 4.37
C ALA A 284 -20.48 -9.34 3.97
N THR A 285 -19.79 -8.40 3.32
CA THR A 285 -18.38 -8.55 2.93
C THR A 285 -17.48 -8.78 4.14
N LEU A 286 -17.64 -7.98 5.21
CA LEU A 286 -16.85 -8.16 6.43
C LEU A 286 -17.05 -9.55 7.05
N LEU A 287 -18.30 -10.04 7.08
CA LEU A 287 -18.63 -11.37 7.59
C LEU A 287 -17.91 -12.45 6.79
N TRP A 288 -18.05 -12.43 5.46
CA TRP A 288 -17.46 -13.45 4.59
C TRP A 288 -15.93 -13.44 4.61
N LEU A 289 -15.29 -12.27 4.64
CA LEU A 289 -13.84 -12.16 4.74
C LEU A 289 -13.32 -12.67 6.09
N ASN A 290 -14.03 -12.43 7.19
CA ASN A 290 -13.64 -12.94 8.51
C ASN A 290 -13.89 -14.44 8.66
N LEU A 291 -15.00 -14.98 8.13
CA LEU A 291 -15.25 -16.42 8.12
C LEU A 291 -14.20 -17.19 7.31
N THR A 292 -13.85 -16.67 6.13
CA THR A 292 -12.81 -17.28 5.29
C THR A 292 -11.43 -17.16 5.92
N ASN A 293 -11.10 -16.03 6.56
CA ASN A 293 -9.87 -15.89 7.35
C ASN A 293 -9.84 -16.86 8.54
N LEU A 294 -10.95 -17.01 9.27
CA LEU A 294 -11.06 -17.93 10.39
C LEU A 294 -10.78 -19.37 9.95
N ALA A 295 -11.39 -19.80 8.84
CA ALA A 295 -11.14 -21.11 8.26
C ALA A 295 -9.68 -21.28 7.83
N ALA A 296 -9.13 -20.31 7.08
CA ALA A 296 -7.76 -20.37 6.58
C ALA A 296 -6.72 -20.36 7.71
N PHE A 297 -6.85 -19.46 8.69
CA PHE A 297 -5.98 -19.42 9.86
C PHE A 297 -6.17 -20.64 10.77
N GLY A 298 -7.39 -21.16 10.88
CA GLY A 298 -7.69 -22.41 11.57
C GLY A 298 -6.89 -23.58 10.98
N VAL A 299 -6.97 -23.78 9.66
CA VAL A 299 -6.20 -24.81 8.94
C VAL A 299 -4.69 -24.60 9.13
N LEU A 300 -4.20 -23.36 9.01
CA LEU A 300 -2.78 -23.04 9.21
C LEU A 300 -2.33 -23.13 10.68
N SER A 301 -3.24 -23.16 11.65
CA SER A 301 -2.92 -23.33 13.07
C SER A 301 -2.70 -24.78 13.49
N VAL A 302 -3.25 -25.73 12.72
CA VAL A 302 -2.97 -27.16 12.89
C VAL A 302 -1.50 -27.48 12.57
N GLN A 303 -0.87 -26.70 11.67
CA GLN A 303 0.55 -26.82 11.37
C GLN A 303 1.41 -26.25 12.52
N ARG A 304 2.19 -27.12 13.18
CA ARG A 304 2.94 -26.78 14.42
C ARG A 304 3.87 -25.57 14.26
N GLU A 305 4.49 -25.39 13.10
CA GLU A 305 5.46 -24.30 12.87
C GLU A 305 4.82 -22.90 12.83
N SER A 306 3.56 -22.80 12.37
CA SER A 306 2.83 -21.54 12.21
C SER A 306 1.84 -21.25 13.34
N ARG A 307 1.49 -22.25 14.15
CA ARG A 307 0.46 -22.17 15.22
C ARG A 307 0.56 -20.93 16.10
N GLN A 308 1.77 -20.55 16.49
CA GLN A 308 2.02 -19.40 17.36
C GLN A 308 1.60 -18.04 16.76
N TRP A 309 1.45 -17.95 15.44
CA TRP A 309 1.07 -16.73 14.72
C TRP A 309 -0.35 -16.81 14.15
N THR A 310 -0.79 -17.99 13.75
CA THR A 310 -2.10 -18.19 13.12
C THR A 310 -3.24 -18.29 14.13
N LEU A 311 -2.98 -18.80 15.33
CA LEU A 311 -4.03 -18.87 16.37
C LEU A 311 -4.53 -17.48 16.82
N PRO A 312 -3.67 -16.48 17.11
CA PRO A 312 -4.13 -15.12 17.38
C PRO A 312 -4.91 -14.50 16.21
N LEU A 313 -4.49 -14.77 14.97
CA LEU A 313 -5.19 -14.27 13.77
C LEU A 313 -6.55 -14.97 13.56
N ALA A 314 -6.66 -16.27 13.87
CA ALA A 314 -7.92 -16.99 13.88
C ALA A 314 -8.87 -16.42 14.95
N ALA A 315 -8.38 -16.18 16.17
CA ALA A 315 -9.15 -15.52 17.22
C ALA A 315 -9.61 -14.10 16.80
N ALA A 316 -8.72 -13.34 16.16
CA ALA A 316 -9.06 -12.05 15.56
C ALA A 316 -10.21 -12.13 14.55
N SER A 317 -10.14 -13.14 13.69
CA SER A 317 -11.13 -13.35 12.63
C SER A 317 -12.46 -13.85 13.21
N LEU A 318 -12.43 -14.66 14.27
CA LEU A 318 -13.63 -15.06 15.01
C LEU A 318 -14.31 -13.85 15.64
N ALA A 319 -13.53 -13.00 16.33
CA ALA A 319 -14.06 -11.77 16.89
C ALA A 319 -14.61 -10.85 15.79
N GLY A 320 -13.87 -10.65 14.69
CA GLY A 320 -14.35 -9.92 13.52
C GLY A 320 -15.66 -10.49 12.93
N THR A 321 -15.84 -11.82 12.94
CA THR A 321 -17.08 -12.49 12.52
C THR A 321 -18.24 -12.11 13.44
N ILE A 322 -18.04 -12.13 14.77
CA ILE A 322 -19.05 -11.71 15.75
C ILE A 322 -19.42 -10.24 15.55
N LEU A 323 -18.42 -9.37 15.31
CA LEU A 323 -18.63 -7.94 15.02
C LEU A 323 -19.38 -7.67 13.71
N SER A 324 -19.39 -8.66 12.81
CA SER A 324 -20.08 -8.56 11.52
C SER A 324 -21.57 -8.87 11.63
N LEU A 325 -22.03 -9.42 12.76
CA LEU A 325 -23.43 -9.77 12.97
C LEU A 325 -24.36 -8.53 12.90
N PRO A 326 -25.64 -8.73 12.58
CA PRO A 326 -26.66 -7.68 12.68
C PRO A 326 -26.59 -6.92 14.00
N ALA A 327 -26.83 -5.60 13.94
CA ALA A 327 -26.69 -4.72 15.12
C ALA A 327 -27.59 -5.15 16.30
N SER A 328 -28.77 -5.73 16.02
CA SER A 328 -29.66 -6.28 17.04
C SER A 328 -28.99 -7.41 17.84
N LEU A 329 -28.39 -8.38 17.13
CA LEU A 329 -27.65 -9.48 17.75
C LEU A 329 -26.39 -8.97 18.46
N LEU A 330 -25.71 -7.98 17.89
CA LEU A 330 -24.52 -7.39 18.51
C LEU A 330 -24.86 -6.68 19.82
N ALA A 331 -25.97 -5.93 19.86
CA ALA A 331 -26.46 -5.26 21.07
C ALA A 331 -26.81 -6.28 22.17
N GLU A 332 -27.41 -7.41 21.80
CA GLU A 332 -27.72 -8.49 22.75
C GLU A 332 -26.47 -9.16 23.32
N ILE A 333 -25.43 -9.34 22.51
CA ILE A 333 -24.18 -10.01 22.92
C ILE A 333 -23.24 -9.07 23.69
N LEU A 334 -23.08 -7.83 23.24
CA LEU A 334 -22.06 -6.89 23.73
C LEU A 334 -22.61 -5.72 24.54
N GLY A 335 -23.94 -5.54 24.59
CA GLY A 335 -24.56 -4.37 25.21
C GLY A 335 -24.34 -3.06 24.46
N SER A 336 -23.74 -3.10 23.26
CA SER A 336 -23.46 -1.93 22.42
C SER A 336 -23.54 -2.29 20.93
N THR A 337 -23.98 -1.33 20.11
CA THR A 337 -23.97 -1.42 18.65
C THR A 337 -22.71 -0.81 18.03
N ASP A 338 -21.83 -0.21 18.84
CA ASP A 338 -20.59 0.41 18.35
C ASP A 338 -19.55 -0.65 17.96
N ARG A 339 -19.53 -0.95 16.66
CA ARG A 339 -18.58 -1.89 16.03
C ARG A 339 -17.13 -1.42 16.11
N LEU A 340 -16.90 -0.11 16.10
CA LEU A 340 -15.56 0.45 16.15
C LEU A 340 -14.96 0.22 17.54
N TRP A 341 -15.77 0.41 18.60
CA TRP A 341 -15.37 0.13 19.98
C TRP A 341 -15.04 -1.36 20.19
N ALA A 342 -15.89 -2.24 19.69
CA ALA A 342 -15.68 -3.66 19.88
C ALA A 342 -14.51 -4.21 19.03
N LEU A 343 -14.20 -3.58 17.88
CA LEU A 343 -12.98 -3.85 17.12
C LEU A 343 -11.73 -3.35 17.84
N THR A 344 -11.74 -2.12 18.35
CA THR A 344 -10.58 -1.57 19.06
C THR A 344 -10.28 -2.44 20.26
N LEU A 345 -11.28 -2.80 21.06
CA LEU A 345 -11.16 -3.74 22.18
C LEU A 345 -10.57 -5.09 21.75
N THR A 346 -11.08 -5.68 20.67
CA THR A 346 -10.59 -6.95 20.12
C THR A 346 -9.12 -6.84 19.72
N GLY A 347 -8.76 -5.81 18.95
CA GLY A 347 -7.40 -5.52 18.53
C GLY A 347 -6.46 -5.31 19.72
N SER A 348 -6.94 -4.63 20.77
CA SER A 348 -6.22 -4.44 22.03
C SER A 348 -5.91 -5.74 22.73
N VAL A 349 -6.91 -6.61 22.89
CA VAL A 349 -6.75 -7.91 23.53
C VAL A 349 -5.74 -8.77 22.76
N ILE A 350 -5.85 -8.82 21.44
CA ILE A 350 -4.91 -9.58 20.60
C ILE A 350 -3.51 -8.98 20.66
N GLY A 351 -3.39 -7.66 20.56
CA GLY A 351 -2.12 -6.96 20.66
C GLY A 351 -1.43 -7.18 22.01
N LEU A 352 -2.20 -7.17 23.10
CA LEU A 352 -1.73 -7.48 24.46
C LEU A 352 -1.28 -8.95 24.56
N LEU A 353 -2.07 -9.90 24.07
CA LEU A 353 -1.72 -11.32 24.06
C LEU A 353 -0.45 -11.61 23.24
N VAL A 354 -0.32 -10.95 22.09
CA VAL A 354 0.90 -11.00 21.25
C VAL A 354 2.07 -10.37 22.00
N GLY A 355 1.87 -9.23 22.65
CA GLY A 355 2.85 -8.59 23.53
C GLY A 355 3.39 -9.49 24.62
N CYS A 356 2.52 -9.99 25.48
CA CYS A 356 2.86 -10.88 26.58
C CYS A 356 3.64 -12.12 26.11
N ARG A 357 3.36 -12.58 24.88
CA ARG A 357 4.03 -13.72 24.27
C ARG A 357 5.39 -13.37 23.65
N TYR A 358 5.57 -12.18 23.09
CA TYR A 358 6.78 -11.79 22.35
C TYR A 358 7.53 -10.65 23.03
N ARG A 359 8.62 -11.00 23.73
CA ARG A 359 9.49 -10.05 24.45
C ARG A 359 10.49 -9.35 23.52
N THR A 360 10.00 -8.72 22.45
CA THR A 360 10.84 -8.03 21.44
C THR A 360 10.47 -6.55 21.30
N PRO A 361 11.39 -5.69 20.83
CA PRO A 361 11.09 -4.27 20.61
C PRO A 361 9.96 -4.00 19.61
N ALA A 362 9.83 -4.82 18.57
CA ALA A 362 8.75 -4.69 17.60
C ALA A 362 7.39 -5.02 18.22
N ALA A 363 7.31 -6.09 19.03
CA ALA A 363 6.09 -6.43 19.75
C ALA A 363 5.67 -5.33 20.72
N THR A 364 6.62 -4.62 21.33
CA THR A 364 6.31 -3.48 22.20
C THR A 364 5.54 -2.37 21.49
N VAL A 365 5.94 -2.05 20.26
CA VAL A 365 5.24 -1.06 19.43
C VAL A 365 3.82 -1.54 19.14
N THR A 366 3.66 -2.83 18.83
CA THR A 366 2.33 -3.43 18.65
C THR A 366 1.48 -3.32 19.91
N VAL A 367 2.01 -3.65 21.09
CA VAL A 367 1.28 -3.54 22.36
C VAL A 367 0.88 -2.10 22.65
N ALA A 368 1.81 -1.16 22.50
CA ALA A 368 1.55 0.25 22.74
C ALA A 368 0.42 0.75 21.81
N PHE A 369 0.52 0.56 20.50
CA PHE A 369 -0.56 0.98 19.59
C PHE A 369 -1.89 0.26 19.86
N SER A 370 -1.83 -1.01 20.28
CA SER A 370 -3.03 -1.78 20.60
C SER A 370 -3.70 -1.29 21.88
N THR A 371 -2.97 -0.81 22.89
CA THR A 371 -3.55 -0.19 24.09
C THR A 371 -4.01 1.25 23.85
N LEU A 372 -3.38 1.97 22.92
CA LEU A 372 -3.78 3.32 22.54
C LEU A 372 -5.15 3.38 21.87
N ALA A 373 -5.45 2.49 20.92
CA ALA A 373 -6.69 2.54 20.15
C ALA A 373 -8.01 2.61 20.97
N PRO A 374 -8.25 1.76 21.99
CA PRO A 374 -9.48 1.81 22.78
C PRO A 374 -9.49 2.99 23.75
N VAL A 375 -8.32 3.40 24.25
CA VAL A 375 -8.17 4.57 25.12
C VAL A 375 -8.51 5.84 24.36
N TRP A 376 -8.06 5.95 23.10
CA TRP A 376 -8.44 7.07 22.23
C TRP A 376 -9.95 7.15 22.09
N GLN A 377 -10.60 6.02 21.81
CA GLN A 377 -12.04 6.02 21.58
C GLN A 377 -12.87 6.28 22.85
N LEU A 378 -12.39 5.82 24.02
CA LEU A 378 -13.06 6.06 25.30
C LEU A 378 -12.88 7.49 25.81
N TRP A 379 -11.80 8.18 25.40
CA TRP A 379 -11.40 9.46 25.98
C TRP A 379 -11.29 10.60 24.97
N SER A 380 -11.50 10.39 23.67
CA SER A 380 -11.37 11.42 22.62
C SER A 380 -12.23 12.65 22.87
N ASP A 381 -13.37 12.44 23.52
CA ASP A 381 -14.35 13.49 23.79
C ASP A 381 -14.03 14.27 25.08
N THR A 382 -13.00 13.83 25.82
CA THR A 382 -12.51 14.56 26.99
C THR A 382 -11.37 15.50 26.58
N PRO A 383 -11.29 16.73 27.12
CA PRO A 383 -10.22 17.68 26.81
C PRO A 383 -8.80 17.12 27.03
N ASP A 384 -8.67 16.16 27.94
CA ASP A 384 -7.42 15.51 28.33
C ASP A 384 -7.15 14.19 27.61
N GLY A 385 -8.09 13.71 26.77
CA GLY A 385 -8.03 12.42 26.08
C GLY A 385 -6.73 12.18 25.31
N PRO A 386 -6.31 13.10 24.42
CA PRO A 386 -5.06 12.97 23.68
C PRO A 386 -3.81 12.89 24.58
N LEU A 387 -3.85 13.52 25.76
CA LEU A 387 -2.74 13.55 26.70
C LEU A 387 -2.68 12.25 27.52
N LEU A 388 -3.83 11.78 28.02
CA LEU A 388 -3.95 10.48 28.67
C LEU A 388 -3.55 9.34 27.72
N LEU A 389 -3.91 9.47 26.45
CA LEU A 389 -3.48 8.55 25.39
C LEU A 389 -1.95 8.48 25.31
N GLY A 390 -1.28 9.63 25.14
CA GLY A 390 0.18 9.71 25.07
C GLY A 390 0.87 9.07 26.27
N GLN A 391 0.31 9.28 27.47
CA GLN A 391 0.81 8.69 28.72
C GLN A 391 0.67 7.16 28.74
N ILE A 392 -0.53 6.64 28.51
CA ILE A 392 -0.80 5.20 28.58
C ILE A 392 0.03 4.45 27.54
N GLY A 393 0.16 4.98 26.32
CA GLY A 393 0.95 4.36 25.26
C GLY A 393 2.44 4.29 25.57
N THR A 394 2.99 5.38 26.09
CA THR A 394 4.43 5.46 26.40
C THR A 394 4.79 4.69 27.67
N VAL A 395 3.92 4.66 28.69
CA VAL A 395 4.08 3.77 29.87
C VAL A 395 3.99 2.30 29.47
N THR A 396 3.00 1.94 28.64
CA THR A 396 2.85 0.57 28.14
C THR A 396 4.08 0.13 27.34
N TRP A 397 4.58 1.02 26.46
CA TRP A 397 5.81 0.79 25.71
C TRP A 397 6.99 0.56 26.67
N TRP A 398 7.16 1.46 27.64
CA TRP A 398 8.26 1.38 28.58
C TRP A 398 8.22 0.11 29.43
N LEU A 399 7.08 -0.22 30.06
CA LEU A 399 6.89 -1.43 30.87
C LEU A 399 7.19 -2.70 30.08
N HIS A 400 6.65 -2.79 28.87
CA HIS A 400 6.90 -3.95 28.03
C HIS A 400 8.38 -4.01 27.58
N SER A 401 9.06 -2.87 27.43
CA SER A 401 10.49 -2.84 27.16
C SER A 401 11.35 -3.46 28.27
N LEU A 402 10.88 -3.46 29.51
CA LEU A 402 11.59 -4.05 30.66
C LEU A 402 11.59 -5.59 30.60
N THR A 403 10.66 -6.19 29.87
CA THR A 403 10.55 -7.65 29.71
C THR A 403 11.53 -8.23 28.69
N TRP A 404 12.25 -7.38 27.94
CA TRP A 404 13.17 -7.82 26.90
C TRP A 404 14.37 -8.61 27.47
N PRO A 405 14.76 -9.75 26.87
CA PRO A 405 15.90 -10.53 27.33
C PRO A 405 17.23 -9.78 27.17
N ALA A 406 18.24 -10.15 27.96
CA ALA A 406 19.55 -9.47 27.98
C ALA A 406 20.32 -9.58 26.65
N GLU A 407 19.99 -10.57 25.83
CA GLU A 407 20.59 -10.89 24.53
C GLU A 407 20.05 -10.02 23.38
N VAL A 408 19.11 -9.11 23.65
CA VAL A 408 18.53 -8.22 22.63
C VAL A 408 19.60 -7.25 22.10
N PRO A 409 19.59 -6.89 20.81
CA PRO A 409 20.62 -6.04 20.20
C PRO A 409 20.90 -4.74 20.96
N ARG A 410 22.16 -4.26 20.92
CA ARG A 410 22.64 -3.04 21.62
C ARG A 410 21.77 -1.78 21.41
N TYR A 411 20.97 -1.71 20.34
CA TYR A 411 20.06 -0.60 20.09
C TYR A 411 18.81 -0.59 20.99
N ALA A 412 18.43 -1.72 21.60
CA ALA A 412 17.25 -1.81 22.44
C ALA A 412 17.38 -1.00 23.74
N GLY A 413 18.56 -0.96 24.35
CA GLY A 413 18.83 -0.05 25.47
C GLY A 413 18.56 1.41 25.07
N ARG A 414 19.04 1.82 23.90
CA ARG A 414 18.81 3.19 23.37
C ARG A 414 17.34 3.48 23.13
N LEU A 415 16.59 2.51 22.60
CA LEU A 415 15.16 2.64 22.35
C LEU A 415 14.40 2.81 23.67
N ARG A 416 14.78 2.08 24.72
CA ARG A 416 14.21 2.25 26.06
C ARG A 416 14.46 3.65 26.61
N ASP A 417 15.67 4.19 26.44
CA ASP A 417 16.01 5.56 26.86
C ASP A 417 15.17 6.60 26.12
N VAL A 418 14.96 6.41 24.81
CA VAL A 418 14.16 7.32 23.97
C VAL A 418 12.70 7.30 24.39
N VAL A 419 12.11 6.12 24.60
CA VAL A 419 10.71 5.99 25.01
C VAL A 419 10.48 6.64 26.37
N PHE A 420 11.42 6.45 27.30
CA PHE A 420 11.41 7.12 28.59
C PHE A 420 11.49 8.64 28.45
N GLY A 421 12.39 9.14 27.59
CA GLY A 421 12.48 10.58 27.31
C GLY A 421 11.21 11.16 26.70
N CYS A 422 10.59 10.46 25.75
CA CYS A 422 9.31 10.86 25.15
C CYS A 422 8.19 10.91 26.20
N TRP A 423 8.10 9.91 27.06
CA TRP A 423 7.16 9.89 28.18
C TRP A 423 7.39 11.08 29.13
N ALA A 424 8.64 11.36 29.51
CA ALA A 424 8.99 12.44 30.44
C ALA A 424 8.66 13.82 29.87
N LEU A 425 9.00 14.06 28.59
CA LEU A 425 8.64 15.30 27.90
C LEU A 425 7.12 15.47 27.79
N HIS A 426 6.41 14.39 27.49
CA HIS A 426 4.95 14.38 27.42
C HIS A 426 4.31 14.67 28.79
N ALA A 427 4.86 14.12 29.88
CA ALA A 427 4.42 14.41 31.24
C ALA A 427 4.66 15.87 31.65
N LEU A 428 5.80 16.45 31.27
CA LEU A 428 6.12 17.86 31.51
C LEU A 428 5.22 18.80 30.70
N ALA A 429 4.96 18.49 29.44
CA ALA A 429 4.06 19.26 28.59
C ALA A 429 2.63 19.27 29.16
N TRP A 430 2.15 18.11 29.62
CA TRP A 430 0.85 17.99 30.27
C TRP A 430 0.78 18.80 31.57
N TRP A 431 1.82 18.72 32.41
CA TRP A 431 1.92 19.51 33.64
C TRP A 431 1.82 21.03 33.38
N SER A 432 2.55 21.51 32.37
CA SER A 432 2.57 22.94 32.01
C SER A 432 1.21 23.47 31.54
N ARG A 433 0.37 22.61 30.93
CA ARG A 433 -0.91 22.98 30.34
C ARG A 433 -2.07 23.01 31.34
N ASN A 434 -2.06 22.11 32.32
CA ASN A 434 -3.20 21.88 33.21
C ASN A 434 -3.05 22.50 34.62
N GLY A 435 -2.10 23.43 34.80
CA GLY A 435 -2.12 24.35 35.95
C GLY A 435 -1.92 23.71 37.34
N GLY A 436 -1.28 22.53 37.42
CA GLY A 436 -0.73 22.05 38.68
C GLY A 436 -1.67 21.31 39.64
N ASP A 437 -2.79 20.72 39.19
CA ASP A 437 -3.54 19.77 40.02
C ASP A 437 -2.86 18.38 39.96
N LEU A 438 -1.82 18.24 40.80
CA LEU A 438 -0.59 17.51 40.48
C LEU A 438 -0.43 16.15 41.19
N THR A 439 -1.20 15.82 42.22
CA THR A 439 -0.69 14.88 43.24
C THR A 439 -0.86 13.40 42.92
N GLY A 440 -1.88 12.99 42.16
CA GLY A 440 -2.14 11.56 41.92
C GLY A 440 -1.23 10.92 40.85
N ALA A 441 -1.21 11.51 39.65
CA ALA A 441 -0.55 10.91 38.50
C ALA A 441 0.97 11.11 38.51
N LEU A 442 1.45 12.28 38.96
CA LEU A 442 2.89 12.56 39.06
C LEU A 442 3.53 11.88 40.27
N ALA A 443 2.82 11.68 41.38
CA ALA A 443 3.36 10.89 42.50
C ALA A 443 3.45 9.40 42.15
N LEU A 444 2.44 8.84 41.48
CA LEU A 444 2.47 7.44 41.05
C LEU A 444 3.55 7.20 39.99
N SER A 445 3.72 8.14 39.05
CA SER A 445 4.74 8.12 38.00
C SER A 445 6.16 8.34 38.52
N ALA A 446 6.34 9.29 39.45
CA ALA A 446 7.61 9.54 40.11
C ALA A 446 7.99 8.39 41.04
N ALA A 447 7.03 7.77 41.75
CA ALA A 447 7.27 6.61 42.60
C ALA A 447 7.65 5.36 41.78
N THR A 448 6.95 5.09 40.66
CA THR A 448 7.32 4.00 39.75
C THR A 448 8.67 4.25 39.08
N MET A 449 8.97 5.49 38.70
CA MET A 449 10.30 5.88 38.21
C MET A 449 11.39 5.72 39.25
N ALA A 450 11.16 6.17 40.48
CA ALA A 450 12.13 6.10 41.56
C ALA A 450 12.43 4.64 41.92
N LEU A 451 11.39 3.80 42.01
CA LEU A 451 11.54 2.37 42.29
C LEU A 451 12.21 1.62 41.13
N ALA A 452 11.84 1.91 39.89
CA ALA A 452 12.46 1.28 38.71
C ALA A 452 13.91 1.74 38.48
N SER A 453 14.20 3.02 38.73
CA SER A 453 15.54 3.60 38.59
C SER A 453 16.47 3.18 39.74
N ALA A 454 15.95 3.07 40.97
CA ALA A 454 16.67 2.52 42.11
C ALA A 454 17.00 1.04 41.90
N TRP A 455 16.04 0.25 41.38
CA TRP A 455 16.26 -1.16 41.02
C TRP A 455 17.32 -1.32 39.92
N PHE A 456 17.31 -0.46 38.89
CA PHE A 456 18.26 -0.52 37.78
C PHE A 456 19.66 -0.01 38.13
N ALA A 457 19.75 1.08 38.91
CA ALA A 457 21.02 1.61 39.40
C ALA A 457 21.71 0.62 40.36
N TRP A 458 20.91 -0.07 41.19
CA TRP A 458 21.39 -1.14 42.06
C TRP A 458 21.96 -2.33 41.28
N GLN A 459 21.37 -2.69 40.13
CA GLN A 459 21.85 -3.84 39.34
C GLN A 459 23.08 -3.58 38.45
N ARG A 460 23.37 -2.34 38.00
CA ARG A 460 24.32 -2.13 36.88
C ARG A 460 25.49 -1.15 37.09
N ARG A 461 25.63 -0.53 38.26
CA ARG A 461 26.83 0.26 38.70
C ARG A 461 27.50 1.20 37.65
N SER A 462 26.78 1.73 36.66
CA SER A 462 27.32 2.80 35.78
C SER A 462 26.23 3.48 34.93
N TRP A 463 26.45 4.76 34.62
CA TRP A 463 25.72 5.58 33.64
C TRP A 463 26.75 6.27 32.73
N PRO A 464 26.52 6.44 31.40
CA PRO A 464 26.39 7.83 30.93
C PRO A 464 25.66 8.10 29.58
N ALA A 465 25.44 9.42 29.38
CA ALA A 465 25.59 10.24 28.16
C ALA A 465 24.36 10.62 27.31
N ILE A 466 23.55 11.54 27.85
CA ILE A 466 23.07 12.87 27.37
C ILE A 466 23.16 13.30 25.86
N ALA A 467 23.81 12.59 24.93
CA ALA A 467 24.03 13.07 23.55
C ALA A 467 22.90 12.77 22.52
N ARG A 468 21.79 12.15 22.93
CA ARG A 468 20.71 11.74 21.99
C ARG A 468 19.50 12.68 21.88
N PRO A 469 19.13 13.51 22.87
CA PRO A 469 18.03 14.46 22.73
C PRO A 469 18.32 15.58 21.71
N LEU A 470 19.60 15.96 21.54
CA LEU A 470 20.00 17.10 20.70
C LEU A 470 19.88 16.85 19.18
N ILE A 471 19.94 15.59 18.72
CA ILE A 471 19.82 15.25 17.29
C ILE A 471 18.34 15.16 16.85
N ALA A 472 17.43 14.82 17.77
CA ALA A 472 16.00 14.80 17.50
C ALA A 472 15.42 16.23 17.30
N CYS A 473 15.98 17.22 17.99
CA CYS A 473 15.60 18.63 17.82
C CYS A 473 16.07 19.23 16.48
N ALA A 474 17.13 18.69 15.85
CA ALA A 474 17.68 19.21 14.59
C ALA A 474 16.88 18.79 13.33
N VAL A 475 16.15 17.67 13.39
CA VAL A 475 15.33 17.18 12.25
C VAL A 475 13.95 17.87 12.22
N LEU A 476 13.53 18.47 13.32
CA LEU A 476 12.29 19.25 13.43
C LEU A 476 12.46 20.73 13.03
N ALA A 477 13.65 21.12 12.56
CA ALA A 477 14.02 22.49 12.20
C ALA A 477 14.34 22.67 10.70
N LEU A 478 13.65 21.94 9.81
CA LEU A 478 13.68 22.25 8.37
C LEU A 478 12.50 23.18 8.02
N PRO A 479 12.75 24.41 7.52
CA PRO A 479 11.72 25.36 7.13
C PRO A 479 11.06 25.00 5.78
N GLY A 480 9.83 25.54 5.61
CA GLY A 480 8.86 25.21 4.57
C GLY A 480 9.24 25.55 3.12
N MET A 481 8.62 24.79 2.21
CA MET A 481 8.73 24.91 0.76
C MET A 481 7.85 26.02 0.18
N ASP A 482 8.04 27.27 0.59
CA ASP A 482 7.31 28.41 0.00
C ASP A 482 7.97 28.93 -1.29
N GLU A 483 9.29 28.73 -1.48
CA GLU A 483 10.03 29.18 -2.67
C GLU A 483 9.80 28.27 -3.89
N VAL A 484 9.52 26.97 -3.69
CA VAL A 484 9.12 26.06 -4.76
C VAL A 484 7.72 26.42 -5.29
N GLY A 485 6.83 26.92 -4.42
CA GLY A 485 5.51 27.43 -4.79
C GLY A 485 5.56 28.76 -5.57
N ALA A 486 6.63 29.55 -5.43
CA ALA A 486 6.81 30.80 -6.17
C ALA A 486 7.30 30.56 -7.62
N MET A 487 8.21 29.60 -7.85
CA MET A 487 8.60 29.16 -9.21
C MET A 487 7.48 28.42 -9.96
N ALA A 488 6.61 27.71 -9.24
CA ALA A 488 5.46 27.00 -9.82
C ALA A 488 4.37 27.92 -10.41
N ARG A 489 4.41 29.24 -10.11
CA ARG A 489 3.38 30.20 -10.53
C ARG A 489 3.68 30.91 -11.85
N SER A 490 4.90 30.83 -12.39
CA SER A 490 5.31 31.57 -13.61
C SER A 490 5.62 30.68 -14.82
N THR A 491 5.67 29.36 -14.65
CA THR A 491 5.79 28.37 -15.74
C THR A 491 4.75 27.27 -15.51
N PRO A 492 4.16 26.63 -16.54
CA PRO A 492 3.25 25.51 -16.31
C PRO A 492 4.01 24.42 -15.55
N GLY A 493 3.71 24.21 -14.26
CA GLY A 493 4.46 23.29 -13.40
C GLY A 493 4.52 21.86 -13.99
N GLY A 494 3.52 21.49 -14.79
CA GLY A 494 3.51 20.24 -15.54
C GLY A 494 4.65 20.11 -16.57
N LEU A 495 5.07 21.19 -17.22
CA LEU A 495 6.20 21.18 -18.17
C LEU A 495 7.52 20.87 -17.47
N TRP A 496 7.77 21.49 -16.32
CA TRP A 496 8.96 21.20 -15.52
C TRP A 496 8.98 19.75 -15.04
N LEU A 497 7.86 19.23 -14.56
CA LEU A 497 7.75 17.84 -14.12
C LEU A 497 7.96 16.87 -15.28
N LEU A 498 7.43 17.18 -16.47
CA LEU A 498 7.68 16.40 -17.69
C LEU A 498 9.17 16.41 -18.06
N LEU A 499 9.81 17.58 -18.09
CA LEU A 499 11.23 17.71 -18.42
C LEU A 499 12.14 17.01 -17.40
N ILE A 500 11.87 17.18 -16.10
CA ILE A 500 12.61 16.50 -15.02
C ILE A 500 12.37 14.99 -15.09
N GLY A 501 11.15 14.56 -15.42
CA GLY A 501 10.80 13.16 -15.63
C GLY A 501 11.59 12.54 -16.79
N LEU A 502 11.68 13.22 -17.93
CA LEU A 502 12.46 12.77 -19.09
C LEU A 502 13.98 12.82 -18.81
N ALA A 503 14.46 13.87 -18.14
CA ALA A 503 15.86 13.97 -17.71
C ALA A 503 16.24 12.84 -16.75
N SER A 504 15.34 12.51 -15.80
CA SER A 504 15.50 11.36 -14.91
C SER A 504 15.56 10.06 -15.71
N PHE A 505 14.72 9.88 -16.72
CA PHE A 505 14.77 8.70 -17.60
C PHE A 505 16.14 8.56 -18.29
N ALA A 506 16.64 9.65 -18.87
CA ALA A 506 17.94 9.69 -19.53
C ALA A 506 19.08 9.42 -18.55
N ALA A 507 19.04 10.02 -17.35
CA ALA A 507 20.00 9.78 -16.27
C ALA A 507 19.98 8.32 -15.81
N GLY A 508 18.78 7.72 -15.69
CA GLY A 508 18.62 6.29 -15.43
C GLY A 508 19.30 5.44 -16.51
N THR A 509 19.06 5.74 -17.79
CA THR A 509 19.69 5.02 -18.90
C THR A 509 21.21 5.16 -18.90
N ALA A 510 21.72 6.36 -18.66
CA ALA A 510 23.16 6.62 -18.56
C ALA A 510 23.79 5.87 -17.38
N ALA A 511 23.14 5.88 -16.20
CA ALA A 511 23.60 5.16 -15.02
C ALA A 511 23.65 3.64 -15.26
N ALA A 512 22.65 3.08 -15.95
CA ALA A 512 22.62 1.67 -16.33
C ALA A 512 23.81 1.30 -17.23
N LEU A 513 24.08 2.10 -18.26
CA LEU A 513 25.22 1.91 -19.17
C LEU A 513 26.57 2.07 -18.45
N TRP A 514 26.69 3.05 -17.56
CA TRP A 514 27.92 3.30 -16.82
C TRP A 514 28.27 2.13 -15.89
N ARG A 515 27.29 1.63 -15.11
CA ARG A 515 27.47 0.44 -14.24
C ARG A 515 27.96 -0.77 -15.01
N LYS A 516 27.48 -0.96 -16.25
CA LYS A 516 27.94 -2.06 -17.10
C LYS A 516 29.43 -1.91 -17.44
N ARG A 517 29.85 -0.74 -17.91
CA ARG A 517 31.25 -0.47 -18.26
C ARG A 517 32.20 -0.71 -17.10
N THR A 518 31.84 -0.26 -15.89
CA THR A 518 32.68 -0.45 -14.70
C THR A 518 32.82 -1.92 -14.31
N HIS A 519 31.79 -2.74 -14.52
CA HIS A 519 31.88 -4.19 -14.28
C HIS A 519 32.72 -4.91 -15.34
N GLU A 520 32.74 -4.43 -16.58
CA GLU A 520 33.57 -5.00 -17.66
C GLU A 520 35.07 -4.66 -17.50
N HIS A 521 35.44 -3.50 -16.94
CA HIS A 521 36.84 -3.09 -16.73
C HIS A 521 37.45 -3.59 -15.41
N GLY A 522 36.62 -4.08 -14.48
CA GLY A 522 37.07 -4.63 -13.19
C GLY A 522 37.32 -6.14 -13.21
N ARG A 523 37.22 -6.77 -14.38
CA ARG A 523 37.61 -8.16 -14.66
C ARG A 523 38.79 -8.14 -15.61
#